data_AF-A0A8T2UIT2-F1
#
_entry.id   AF-A0A8T2UIT2-F1
#
_cell.length_a   1.000
_cell.length_b   1.000
_cell.length_c   1.000
_cell.angle_alpha   90.00
_cell.angle_beta   90.00
_cell.angle_gamma   90.00
#
_symmetry.space_group_name_H-M   'P 1'
#
loop_
_entity.id
_entity.type
_entity.pdbx_description
1 polymer ?
#
loop_
_entity_poly.entity_id
_entity_poly.type
_entity_poly.pdbx_seq_one_letter_code
_entity_poly.pdbx_strand_id
1 'polypeptide(L)'
;MIPALNVEPKEISSPKELTIVPTTGGDFGGVVRHIHTHFGRAWRSGKDVSNMLETRMVHHHLDNSKVFNTITMHWSRKSLLAMRDAYEDDEAPQCGMFGSHASTLERIYAWEKKLYDEVKEGEILRISFDRKCQQLHNLDAKGGDTIAIDQTRAALKKLDTRLIVALRAIHLASTRIQKLTNEELFPQLAELLGGLMSMWNVMWECHKAQAAIAAEMQTIENSLAANEASEVHIKATSQPEHELENWQTSIRNA
;
A
#
# COMPACT_ATOMS: atom_id res chain seq x y z
N MET A 1 29.41 -8.24 -14.25
CA MET A 1 29.84 -9.43 -13.50
C MET A 1 29.34 -9.23 -12.07
N ILE A 2 28.18 -9.79 -11.73
CA ILE A 2 27.50 -9.59 -10.43
C ILE A 2 27.85 -10.80 -9.54
N PRO A 3 28.21 -10.63 -8.26
CA PRO A 3 28.53 -11.76 -7.39
C PRO A 3 27.27 -12.55 -7.06
N ALA A 4 27.34 -13.88 -7.14
CA ALA A 4 26.27 -14.77 -6.71
C ALA A 4 26.11 -14.69 -5.19
N LEU A 5 24.93 -14.26 -4.75
CA LEU A 5 24.48 -14.37 -3.35
C LEU A 5 24.18 -15.85 -3.08
N ASN A 6 25.12 -16.52 -2.41
CA ASN A 6 24.91 -17.84 -1.84
C ASN A 6 23.97 -17.69 -0.62
N VAL A 7 22.68 -17.92 -0.84
CA VAL A 7 21.69 -17.99 0.24
C VAL A 7 21.47 -19.47 0.53
N GLU A 8 22.08 -19.96 1.61
CA GLU A 8 21.74 -21.27 2.16
C GLU A 8 20.27 -21.30 2.60
N PRO A 9 19.58 -22.44 2.42
CA PRO A 9 18.20 -22.59 2.86
C PRO A 9 18.16 -22.62 4.39
N LYS A 10 17.73 -21.51 4.99
CA LYS A 10 17.46 -21.42 6.41
C LYS A 10 16.29 -22.35 6.73
N GLU A 11 16.55 -23.38 7.54
CA GLU A 11 15.57 -24.38 7.96
C GLU A 11 14.26 -23.71 8.40
N ILE A 12 13.19 -24.07 7.70
CA ILE A 12 11.82 -23.74 8.07
C ILE A 12 11.54 -24.55 9.33
N SER A 13 11.61 -23.88 10.48
CA SER A 13 11.15 -24.42 11.75
C SER A 13 9.77 -25.04 11.57
N SER A 14 9.69 -26.35 11.82
CA SER A 14 8.48 -27.17 11.79
C SER A 14 7.29 -26.41 12.40
N PRO A 15 6.10 -26.44 11.77
CA PRO A 15 4.89 -25.89 12.38
C PRO A 15 4.65 -26.69 13.66
N LYS A 16 4.60 -26.01 14.81
CA LYS A 16 4.05 -26.59 16.03
C LYS A 16 2.61 -26.97 15.73
N GLU A 17 2.41 -28.26 15.49
CA GLU A 17 1.10 -28.91 15.42
C GLU A 17 0.39 -28.61 16.74
N LEU A 18 -0.51 -27.61 16.73
CA LEU A 18 -1.46 -27.44 17.81
C LEU A 18 -2.46 -28.57 17.65
N THR A 19 -2.20 -29.67 18.35
CA THR A 19 -3.15 -30.76 18.54
C THR A 19 -4.35 -30.20 19.30
N ILE A 20 -5.42 -29.88 18.57
CA ILE A 20 -6.71 -29.55 19.15
C ILE A 20 -7.34 -30.88 19.57
N VAL A 21 -7.34 -31.15 20.87
CA VAL A 21 -7.98 -32.31 21.47
C VAL A 21 -9.50 -32.21 21.21
N PRO A 22 -10.12 -33.23 20.60
CA PRO A 22 -11.56 -33.22 20.36
C PRO A 22 -12.27 -33.57 21.68
N THR A 23 -12.83 -32.57 22.35
CA THR A 23 -13.77 -32.81 23.44
C THR A 23 -15.14 -33.16 22.85
N THR A 24 -15.53 -34.40 23.07
CA THR A 24 -16.88 -34.94 22.90
C THR A 24 -17.96 -33.93 23.30
N GLY A 25 -18.84 -33.57 22.36
CA GLY A 25 -20.08 -32.83 22.61
C GLY A 25 -19.93 -31.33 22.87
N GLY A 26 -20.17 -30.53 21.82
CA GLY A 26 -21.01 -29.33 21.96
C GLY A 26 -20.46 -28.08 22.64
N ASP A 27 -19.21 -27.66 22.40
CA ASP A 27 -18.84 -26.25 22.65
C ASP A 27 -18.91 -25.41 21.37
N PHE A 28 -20.12 -25.26 20.81
CA PHE A 28 -20.38 -24.31 19.72
C PHE A 28 -19.90 -22.89 20.09
N GLY A 29 -19.99 -22.52 21.37
CA GLY A 29 -19.46 -21.27 21.90
C GLY A 29 -17.95 -21.14 21.72
N GLY A 30 -17.20 -22.23 21.94
CA GLY A 30 -15.77 -22.33 21.70
C GLY A 30 -15.42 -22.19 20.22
N VAL A 31 -16.20 -22.80 19.33
CA VAL A 31 -16.00 -22.68 17.88
C VAL A 31 -16.24 -21.25 17.39
N VAL A 32 -17.35 -20.63 17.79
CA VAL A 32 -17.65 -19.22 17.45
C VAL A 32 -16.55 -18.29 17.98
N ARG A 33 -16.03 -18.56 19.18
CA ARG A 33 -14.91 -17.78 19.75
C ARG A 33 -13.62 -17.90 18.94
N HIS A 34 -13.29 -19.09 18.43
CA HIS A 34 -12.14 -19.28 17.54
C HIS A 34 -12.34 -18.53 16.22
N ILE A 35 -13.50 -18.65 15.59
CA ILE A 35 -13.82 -17.92 14.34
C ILE A 35 -13.70 -16.40 14.55
N HIS A 36 -14.29 -15.87 15.62
CA HIS A 36 -14.20 -14.44 15.97
C HIS A 36 -12.76 -14.00 16.22
N THR A 37 -11.95 -14.84 16.85
CA THR A 37 -10.51 -14.57 17.08
C THR A 37 -9.76 -14.41 15.76
N HIS A 38 -10.01 -15.28 14.78
CA HIS A 38 -9.42 -15.18 13.44
C HIS A 38 -9.89 -13.93 12.69
N PHE A 39 -11.17 -13.58 12.76
CA PHE A 39 -11.66 -12.31 12.20
C PHE A 39 -10.98 -11.10 12.84
N GLY A 40 -10.86 -11.06 14.16
CA GLY A 40 -10.19 -9.98 14.87
C GLY A 40 -8.69 -9.89 14.55
N ARG A 41 -8.03 -11.01 14.27
CA ARG A 41 -6.63 -11.06 13.82
C ARG A 41 -6.48 -10.53 12.39
N ALA A 42 -7.32 -10.98 11.46
CA ALA A 42 -7.33 -10.49 10.08
C ALA A 42 -7.68 -9.00 9.97
N TRP A 43 -8.63 -8.52 10.77
CA TRP A 43 -8.97 -7.10 10.84
C TRP A 43 -7.80 -6.26 11.37
N ARG A 44 -7.14 -6.71 12.45
CA ARG A 44 -5.97 -6.01 13.00
C ARG A 44 -4.84 -5.88 11.98
N SER A 45 -4.54 -6.94 11.22
CA SER A 45 -3.51 -6.85 10.18
C SER A 45 -3.86 -5.87 9.06
N GLY A 46 -5.15 -5.69 8.75
CA GLY A 46 -5.59 -4.66 7.78
C GLY A 46 -5.49 -3.23 8.31
N LYS A 47 -5.58 -3.05 9.64
CA LYS A 47 -5.51 -1.73 10.27
C LYS A 47 -4.12 -1.08 10.10
N ASP A 48 -3.05 -1.86 10.17
CA ASP A 48 -1.68 -1.35 10.02
C ASP A 48 -1.45 -0.81 8.60
N VAL A 49 -1.86 -1.58 7.59
CA VAL A 49 -1.85 -1.16 6.18
C VAL A 49 -2.74 0.05 5.94
N SER A 50 -3.92 0.09 6.58
CA SER A 50 -4.83 1.24 6.49
C SER A 50 -4.19 2.53 7.02
N ASN A 51 -3.36 2.45 8.05
CA ASN A 51 -2.61 3.60 8.57
C ASN A 51 -1.49 4.01 7.60
N MET A 52 -0.76 3.04 7.03
CA MET A 52 0.27 3.29 6.01
C MET A 52 -0.29 3.95 4.74
N LEU A 53 -1.52 3.60 4.36
CA LEU A 53 -2.25 4.22 3.25
C LEU A 53 -2.93 5.55 3.62
N GLU A 54 -2.81 5.99 4.86
CA GLU A 54 -3.35 7.26 5.35
C GLU A 54 -4.85 7.42 5.14
N THR A 55 -5.60 6.33 5.04
CA THR A 55 -7.04 6.36 4.73
C THR A 55 -7.88 7.04 5.82
N ARG A 56 -7.26 7.36 6.97
CA ARG A 56 -7.87 8.08 8.10
C ARG A 56 -7.75 9.61 8.00
N MET A 57 -6.94 10.16 7.09
CA MET A 57 -6.65 11.60 6.98
C MET A 57 -7.84 12.48 6.50
N VAL A 58 -9.05 11.93 6.35
CA VAL A 58 -10.27 12.68 5.95
C VAL A 58 -11.28 12.89 7.09
N HIS A 59 -10.99 12.46 8.34
CA HIS A 59 -11.95 12.58 9.44
C HIS A 59 -11.69 13.76 10.40
N HIS A 60 -11.59 14.98 9.85
CA HIS A 60 -11.96 16.16 10.63
C HIS A 60 -13.07 16.91 9.87
N HIS A 61 -14.28 16.74 10.39
CA HIS A 61 -15.53 17.42 10.04
C HIS A 61 -16.48 16.73 9.04
N LEU A 62 -17.03 15.57 9.40
CA LEU A 62 -18.35 15.16 8.92
C LEU A 62 -19.11 14.47 10.06
N ASP A 63 -20.06 15.21 10.63
CA ASP A 63 -21.05 14.71 11.57
C ASP A 63 -21.89 13.58 10.94
N ASN A 64 -22.12 12.56 11.77
CA ASN A 64 -23.11 11.48 11.69
C ASN A 64 -24.08 11.49 10.51
N SER A 65 -23.77 10.74 9.43
CA SER A 65 -24.79 10.05 8.64
C SER A 65 -24.18 9.01 7.69
N LYS A 66 -24.56 7.75 7.93
CA LYS A 66 -24.89 6.70 6.95
C LYS A 66 -23.91 6.43 5.79
N VAL A 67 -23.33 5.23 5.88
CA VAL A 67 -23.07 4.22 4.82
C VAL A 67 -22.43 4.67 3.49
N PHE A 68 -21.27 4.05 3.21
CA PHE A 68 -20.51 4.06 1.94
C PHE A 68 -19.99 5.43 1.50
N ASN A 69 -18.90 5.87 2.15
CA ASN A 69 -18.10 6.94 1.58
C ASN A 69 -17.10 6.35 0.57
N THR A 70 -17.47 6.43 -0.71
CA THR A 70 -16.63 6.17 -1.87
C THR A 70 -15.29 6.90 -1.71
N ILE A 71 -14.20 6.14 -1.75
CA ILE A 71 -12.82 6.62 -1.71
C ILE A 71 -12.60 7.57 -2.89
N THR A 72 -12.86 8.85 -2.67
CA THR A 72 -12.57 9.91 -3.64
C THR A 72 -11.36 10.65 -3.10
N MET A 73 -10.17 10.26 -3.59
CA MET A 73 -8.90 10.93 -3.32
C MET A 73 -8.95 12.35 -3.93
N HIS A 74 -9.39 13.33 -3.15
CA HIS A 74 -9.44 14.72 -3.59
C HIS A 74 -8.13 15.42 -3.19
N TRP A 75 -7.14 15.40 -4.09
CA TRP A 75 -5.84 16.09 -4.02
C TRP A 75 -5.96 17.63 -4.01
N SER A 76 -6.69 18.20 -3.06
CA SER A 76 -7.11 19.60 -3.19
C SER A 76 -6.04 20.60 -2.75
N ARG A 77 -5.51 21.35 -3.72
CA ARG A 77 -5.21 22.82 -3.83
C ARG A 77 -4.70 23.64 -2.63
N LYS A 78 -4.87 23.24 -1.36
CA LYS A 78 -4.49 24.05 -0.20
C LYS A 78 -2.97 24.06 0.06
N SER A 79 -2.26 23.04 -0.41
CA SER A 79 -0.78 22.94 -0.35
C SER A 79 -0.07 24.04 -1.15
N LEU A 80 -0.71 24.59 -2.19
CA LEU A 80 -0.12 25.63 -3.05
C LEU A 80 0.07 26.99 -2.36
N LEU A 81 -0.71 27.30 -1.32
CA LEU A 81 -0.57 28.59 -0.60
C LEU A 81 0.50 28.52 0.48
N ALA A 82 0.65 27.39 1.17
CA ALA A 82 1.64 27.21 2.23
C ALA A 82 3.09 27.24 1.69
N MET A 83 3.29 26.82 0.43
CA MET A 83 4.62 26.85 -0.20
C MET A 83 5.07 28.24 -0.65
N ARG A 84 4.16 29.22 -0.85
CA ARG A 84 4.58 30.59 -1.22
C ARG A 84 5.39 31.26 -0.11
N ASP A 85 5.16 30.86 1.14
CA ASP A 85 5.82 31.43 2.31
C ASP A 85 7.08 30.66 2.73
N ALA A 86 7.33 29.47 2.15
CA ALA A 86 8.53 28.65 2.42
C ALA A 86 9.72 28.99 1.50
N TYR A 87 9.61 30.02 0.65
CA TYR A 87 10.65 30.41 -0.32
C TYR A 87 11.85 31.13 0.30
N GLU A 88 11.86 31.39 1.61
CA GLU A 88 12.95 32.12 2.30
C GLU A 88 13.75 31.29 3.30
N ASP A 89 13.42 30.02 3.56
CA ASP A 89 14.11 29.25 4.59
C ASP A 89 14.68 27.93 4.03
N ASP A 90 16.01 27.83 4.07
CA ASP A 90 16.78 26.63 3.68
C ASP A 90 16.61 25.48 4.71
N GLU A 91 15.81 25.69 5.75
CA GLU A 91 15.35 24.67 6.67
C GLU A 91 13.83 24.60 6.74
N ALA A 92 13.22 23.86 5.82
CA ALA A 92 11.92 23.26 6.12
C ALA A 92 12.10 22.40 7.38
N PRO A 93 11.24 22.54 8.41
CA PRO A 93 11.42 21.87 9.68
C PRO A 93 11.52 20.37 9.44
N GLN A 94 12.68 19.81 9.72
CA GLN A 94 12.91 18.38 9.83
C GLN A 94 12.11 17.87 11.03
N CYS A 95 10.81 17.69 10.84
CA CYS A 95 10.05 16.79 11.67
C CYS A 95 10.51 15.38 11.30
N GLY A 96 11.23 14.72 12.22
CA GLY A 96 11.91 13.43 12.04
C GLY A 96 10.99 12.22 11.87
N MET A 97 10.04 12.29 10.95
CA MET A 97 9.30 11.18 10.39
C MET A 97 9.33 11.37 8.88
N PHE A 98 9.71 10.35 8.13
CA PHE A 98 9.43 10.33 6.69
C PHE A 98 7.96 10.75 6.52
N GLY A 99 7.73 11.85 5.80
CA GLY A 99 6.39 12.38 5.61
C GLY A 99 5.47 11.33 4.99
N SER A 100 4.16 11.56 5.07
CA SER A 100 3.17 10.76 4.35
C SER A 100 3.53 10.50 2.88
N HIS A 101 3.08 9.39 2.29
CA HIS A 101 3.17 9.14 0.84
C HIS A 101 2.59 10.32 0.07
N ALA A 102 1.45 10.86 0.54
CA ALA A 102 0.82 12.03 -0.06
C ALA A 102 1.73 13.27 -0.02
N SER A 103 2.35 13.58 1.14
CA SER A 103 3.24 14.74 1.27
C SER A 103 4.49 14.63 0.39
N THR A 104 5.02 13.41 0.25
CA THR A 104 6.20 13.13 -0.57
C THR A 104 5.88 13.35 -2.04
N LEU A 105 4.73 12.84 -2.52
CA LEU A 105 4.25 13.06 -3.87
C LEU A 105 3.94 14.53 -4.17
N GLU A 106 3.32 15.25 -3.23
CA GLU A 106 3.08 16.69 -3.38
C GLU A 106 4.37 17.49 -3.55
N ARG A 107 5.40 17.17 -2.74
CA ARG A 107 6.73 17.77 -2.86
C ARG A 107 7.39 17.44 -4.20
N ILE A 108 7.35 16.17 -4.63
CA ILE A 108 7.88 15.75 -5.94
C ILE A 108 7.21 16.56 -7.06
N TYR A 109 5.88 16.62 -7.06
CA TYR A 109 5.12 17.35 -8.07
C TYR A 109 5.46 18.85 -8.10
N ALA A 110 5.66 19.47 -6.93
CA ALA A 110 6.06 20.87 -6.87
C ALA A 110 7.46 21.10 -7.49
N TRP A 111 8.41 20.20 -7.23
CA TRP A 111 9.73 20.27 -7.85
C TRP A 111 9.70 19.96 -9.35
N GLU A 112 8.85 19.05 -9.81
CA GLU A 112 8.63 18.79 -11.24
C GLU A 112 8.10 20.03 -11.96
N LYS A 113 7.11 20.72 -11.35
CA LYS A 113 6.60 21.98 -11.87
C LYS A 113 7.69 23.05 -11.96
N LYS A 114 8.50 23.18 -10.90
CA LYS A 114 9.64 24.12 -10.90
C LYS A 114 10.65 23.76 -11.99
N LEU A 115 11.01 22.47 -12.12
CA LEU A 115 11.92 22.00 -13.16
C LEU A 115 11.42 22.37 -14.56
N TYR A 116 10.11 22.18 -14.81
CA TYR A 116 9.50 22.58 -16.08
C TYR A 116 9.65 24.08 -16.35
N ASP A 117 9.35 24.93 -15.37
CA ASP A 117 9.46 26.38 -15.52
C ASP A 117 10.93 26.81 -15.76
N GLU A 118 11.88 26.25 -15.02
CA GLU A 118 13.33 26.52 -15.18
C GLU A 118 13.87 26.07 -16.55
N VAL A 119 13.45 24.90 -17.03
CA VAL A 119 13.82 24.40 -18.38
C VAL A 119 13.25 25.31 -19.46
N LYS A 120 11.99 25.71 -19.32
CA LYS A 120 11.32 26.61 -20.27
C LYS A 120 12.02 27.97 -20.34
N GLU A 121 12.32 28.57 -19.19
CA GLU A 121 13.04 29.85 -19.13
C GLU A 121 14.48 29.73 -19.64
N GLY A 122 15.18 28.65 -19.27
CA GLY A 122 16.51 28.34 -19.76
C GLY A 122 16.58 28.22 -21.29
N GLU A 123 15.57 27.61 -21.91
CA GLU A 123 15.50 27.48 -23.36
C GLU A 123 15.29 28.84 -24.06
N ILE A 124 14.43 29.70 -23.50
CA ILE A 124 14.24 31.07 -24.01
C ILE A 124 15.56 31.86 -23.93
N LEU A 125 16.32 31.67 -22.85
CA LEU A 125 17.65 32.28 -22.70
C LEU A 125 18.64 31.75 -23.72
N ARG A 126 18.66 30.44 -23.97
CA ARG A 126 19.52 29.80 -24.97
C ARG A 126 19.25 30.35 -26.37
N ILE A 127 17.99 30.44 -26.78
CA ILE A 127 17.60 31.03 -28.08
C ILE A 127 18.07 32.48 -28.19
N SER A 128 17.94 33.26 -27.11
CA SER A 128 18.39 34.65 -27.07
C SER A 128 19.91 34.78 -27.19
N PHE A 129 20.64 33.87 -26.54
CA PHE A 129 22.10 33.76 -26.63
C PHE A 129 22.54 33.43 -28.06
N ASP A 130 21.96 32.40 -28.67
CA ASP A 130 22.30 31.98 -30.04
C ASP A 130 22.05 33.09 -31.06
N ARG A 131 20.93 33.80 -30.93
CA ARG A 131 20.63 34.97 -31.77
C ARG A 131 21.68 36.08 -31.59
N LYS A 132 22.17 36.30 -30.37
CA LYS A 132 23.24 37.28 -30.11
C LYS A 132 24.59 36.84 -30.66
N CYS A 133 24.91 35.55 -30.61
CA CYS A 133 26.11 34.99 -31.26
C CYS A 133 26.09 35.25 -32.77
N GLN A 134 24.95 35.01 -33.42
CA GLN A 134 24.78 35.31 -34.86
C GLN A 134 24.92 36.81 -35.16
N GLN A 135 24.41 37.68 -34.29
CA GLN A 135 24.58 39.13 -34.43
C GLN A 135 26.05 39.54 -34.35
N LEU A 136 26.80 39.01 -33.39
CA LEU A 136 28.23 39.29 -33.25
C LEU A 136 29.01 38.84 -34.49
N HIS A 137 28.78 37.60 -34.95
CA HIS A 137 29.40 37.06 -36.16
C HIS A 137 29.15 37.94 -37.40
N ASN A 138 27.92 38.45 -37.54
CA ASN A 138 27.55 39.32 -38.65
C ASN A 138 28.20 40.72 -38.56
N LEU A 139 28.44 41.24 -37.36
CA LEU A 139 29.17 42.49 -37.15
C LEU A 139 30.65 42.32 -37.48
N ASP A 140 31.27 41.23 -37.01
CA ASP A 140 32.68 40.93 -37.28
C ASP A 140 32.93 40.75 -38.79
N ALA A 141 32.06 40.02 -39.50
CA ALA A 141 32.20 39.78 -40.94
C ALA A 141 32.05 41.05 -41.80
N LYS A 142 31.29 42.04 -41.33
CA LYS A 142 31.00 43.29 -42.07
C LYS A 142 31.94 44.45 -41.69
N GLY A 143 32.89 44.22 -40.79
CA GLY A 143 33.75 45.29 -40.26
C GLY A 143 32.96 46.31 -39.44
N GLY A 144 32.02 45.83 -38.61
CA GLY A 144 31.18 46.67 -37.77
C GLY A 144 31.96 47.54 -36.78
N ASP A 145 31.32 48.61 -36.31
CA ASP A 145 31.88 49.54 -35.33
C ASP A 145 32.36 48.80 -34.06
N THR A 146 33.57 49.11 -33.60
CA THR A 146 34.22 48.43 -32.46
C THR A 146 33.39 48.58 -31.18
N ILE A 147 32.73 49.73 -31.00
CA ILE A 147 31.83 49.99 -29.87
C ILE A 147 30.63 49.04 -29.91
N ALA A 148 30.03 48.83 -31.09
CA ALA A 148 28.89 47.93 -31.26
C ALA A 148 29.26 46.45 -31.02
N ILE A 149 30.48 46.05 -31.44
CA ILE A 149 31.04 44.72 -31.17
C ILE A 149 31.20 44.50 -29.67
N ASP A 150 31.81 45.44 -28.95
CA ASP A 150 32.03 45.32 -27.51
C ASP A 150 30.72 45.34 -26.71
N GLN A 151 29.74 46.15 -27.10
CA GLN A 151 28.39 46.12 -26.51
C GLN A 151 27.71 44.74 -26.70
N THR A 152 27.85 44.15 -27.89
CA THR A 152 27.29 42.82 -28.19
C THR A 152 27.98 41.74 -27.37
N ARG A 153 29.30 41.82 -27.22
CA ARG A 153 30.09 40.91 -26.37
C ARG A 153 29.72 41.02 -24.89
N ALA A 154 29.50 42.23 -24.39
CA ALA A 154 29.03 42.45 -23.01
C ALA A 154 27.64 41.84 -22.78
N ALA A 155 26.72 42.01 -23.73
CA ALA A 155 25.39 41.39 -23.67
C ALA A 155 25.47 39.85 -23.70
N LEU A 156 26.37 39.28 -24.52
CA LEU A 156 26.62 37.83 -24.55
C LEU A 156 27.13 37.30 -23.21
N LYS A 157 28.12 37.96 -22.59
CA LYS A 157 28.60 37.58 -21.25
C LYS A 157 27.47 37.60 -20.22
N LYS A 158 26.59 38.61 -20.27
CA LYS A 158 25.42 38.67 -19.38
C LYS A 158 24.46 37.50 -19.60
N LEU A 159 24.19 37.12 -20.86
CA LEU A 159 23.34 35.98 -21.19
C LEU A 159 23.99 34.65 -20.77
N ASP A 160 25.29 34.50 -20.96
CA ASP A 160 26.06 33.33 -20.55
C ASP A 160 25.97 33.08 -19.04
N THR A 161 26.21 34.11 -18.23
CA THR A 161 26.03 34.01 -16.76
C THR A 161 24.62 33.57 -16.39
N ARG A 162 23.58 34.10 -17.06
CA ARG A 162 22.18 33.71 -16.79
C ARG A 162 21.90 32.28 -17.21
N LEU A 163 22.47 31.80 -18.31
CA LEU A 163 22.34 30.42 -18.76
C LEU A 163 22.98 29.46 -17.75
N ILE A 164 24.17 29.79 -17.23
CA ILE A 164 24.83 29.02 -16.17
C ILE A 164 23.94 28.93 -14.92
N VAL A 165 23.33 30.04 -14.52
CA VAL A 165 22.40 30.06 -13.37
C VAL A 165 21.17 29.17 -13.64
N ALA A 166 20.56 29.27 -14.81
CA ALA A 166 19.41 28.43 -15.19
C ALA A 166 19.78 26.93 -15.19
N LEU A 167 20.94 26.57 -15.77
CA LEU A 167 21.42 25.19 -15.77
C LEU A 167 21.64 24.65 -14.34
N ARG A 168 22.15 25.48 -13.42
CA ARG A 168 22.27 25.10 -12.00
C ARG A 168 20.92 24.92 -11.33
N ALA A 169 19.94 25.78 -11.62
CA ALA A 169 18.58 25.66 -11.09
C ALA A 169 17.88 24.37 -11.58
N ILE A 170 18.01 24.06 -12.87
CA ILE A 170 17.53 22.79 -13.48
C ILE A 170 18.18 21.60 -12.79
N HIS A 171 19.51 21.61 -12.64
CA HIS A 171 20.25 20.53 -12.00
C HIS A 171 19.83 20.33 -10.54
N LEU A 172 19.65 21.42 -9.79
CA LEU A 172 19.18 21.39 -8.41
C LEU A 172 17.78 20.77 -8.31
N ALA A 173 16.82 21.25 -9.12
CA ALA A 173 15.46 20.73 -9.12
C ALA A 173 15.42 19.24 -9.48
N SER A 174 16.14 18.83 -10.52
CA SER A 174 16.25 17.42 -10.93
C SER A 174 16.85 16.54 -9.82
N THR A 175 17.92 17.01 -9.17
CA THR A 175 18.56 16.28 -8.07
C THR A 175 17.62 16.16 -6.88
N ARG A 176 16.83 17.21 -6.59
CA ARG A 176 15.86 17.17 -5.50
C ARG A 176 14.74 16.17 -5.76
N ILE A 177 14.21 16.11 -6.99
CA ILE A 177 13.23 15.09 -7.41
C ILE A 177 13.81 13.68 -7.23
N GLN A 178 15.05 13.46 -7.67
CA GLN A 178 15.71 12.16 -7.54
C GLN A 178 15.90 11.75 -6.07
N LYS A 179 16.32 12.68 -5.20
CA LYS A 179 16.42 12.42 -3.76
C LYS A 179 15.07 12.08 -3.14
N LEU A 180 14.03 12.88 -3.38
CA LEU A 180 12.68 12.59 -2.88
C LEU A 180 12.19 11.22 -3.35
N THR A 181 12.43 10.87 -4.61
CA THR A 181 12.00 9.59 -5.18
C THR A 181 12.75 8.41 -4.55
N ASN A 182 14.08 8.50 -4.45
CA ASN A 182 14.92 7.37 -4.04
C ASN A 182 15.02 7.24 -2.52
N GLU A 183 15.13 8.36 -1.81
CA GLU A 183 15.39 8.38 -0.37
C GLU A 183 14.09 8.38 0.43
N GLU A 184 12.98 8.94 -0.09
CA GLU A 184 11.68 9.01 0.62
C GLU A 184 10.62 8.09 0.02
N LEU A 185 10.24 8.28 -1.25
CA LEU A 185 9.11 7.57 -1.87
C LEU A 185 9.38 6.07 -2.01
N PHE A 186 10.57 5.67 -2.45
CA PHE A 186 10.90 4.27 -2.64
C PHE A 186 10.84 3.46 -1.33
N PRO A 187 11.47 3.90 -0.21
CA PRO A 187 11.31 3.24 1.09
C PRO A 187 9.85 3.17 1.57
N GLN A 188 9.08 4.26 1.40
CA GLN A 188 7.65 4.29 1.75
C GLN A 188 6.85 3.23 0.98
N LEU A 189 7.12 3.05 -0.32
CA LEU A 189 6.48 2.01 -1.13
C LEU A 189 6.93 0.60 -0.74
N ALA A 190 8.22 0.42 -0.40
CA ALA A 190 8.74 -0.85 0.07
C ALA A 190 8.12 -1.26 1.41
N GLU A 191 7.98 -0.32 2.35
CA GLU A 191 7.30 -0.53 3.62
C GLU A 191 5.83 -0.90 3.42
N LEU A 192 5.12 -0.15 2.57
CA LEU A 192 3.72 -0.44 2.23
C LEU A 192 3.57 -1.83 1.64
N LEU A 193 4.43 -2.22 0.69
CA LEU A 193 4.43 -3.55 0.09
C LEU A 193 4.69 -4.64 1.14
N GLY A 194 5.64 -4.41 2.05
CA GLY A 194 5.92 -5.30 3.18
C GLY A 194 4.72 -5.47 4.11
N GLY A 195 4.07 -4.37 4.50
CA GLY A 195 2.87 -4.37 5.33
C GLY A 195 1.71 -5.12 4.66
N LEU A 196 1.52 -4.87 3.37
CA LEU A 196 0.55 -5.56 2.53
C LEU A 196 0.80 -7.07 2.47
N MET A 197 2.03 -7.51 2.16
CA MET A 197 2.39 -8.93 2.15
C MET A 197 2.12 -9.60 3.51
N SER A 198 2.50 -8.94 4.60
CA SER A 198 2.25 -9.41 5.96
C SER A 198 0.76 -9.56 6.24
N MET A 199 -0.04 -8.54 5.88
CA MET A 199 -1.50 -8.58 6.01
C MET A 199 -2.11 -9.74 5.25
N TRP A 200 -1.72 -9.95 3.99
CA TRP A 200 -2.24 -11.06 3.19
C TRP A 200 -1.87 -12.42 3.75
N ASN A 201 -0.65 -12.58 4.28
CA ASN A 201 -0.25 -13.82 4.93
C ASN A 201 -1.13 -14.12 6.17
N VAL A 202 -1.35 -13.12 7.03
CA VAL A 202 -2.23 -13.25 8.20
C VAL A 202 -3.67 -13.58 7.78
N MET A 203 -4.18 -12.91 6.75
CA MET A 203 -5.53 -13.14 6.23
C MET A 203 -5.69 -14.56 5.68
N TRP A 204 -4.69 -15.04 4.94
CA TRP A 204 -4.65 -16.41 4.44
C TRP A 204 -4.64 -17.44 5.57
N GLU A 205 -3.80 -17.26 6.59
CA GLU A 205 -3.77 -18.14 7.77
C GLU A 205 -5.12 -18.17 8.50
N CYS A 206 -5.76 -17.01 8.64
CA CYS A 206 -7.06 -16.91 9.29
C CYS A 206 -8.15 -17.63 8.48
N HIS A 207 -8.19 -17.45 7.16
CA HIS A 207 -9.15 -18.15 6.30
C HIS A 207 -8.90 -19.65 6.26
N LYS A 208 -7.65 -20.09 6.24
CA LYS A 208 -7.30 -21.51 6.33
C LYS A 208 -7.80 -22.14 7.63
N ALA A 209 -7.60 -21.46 8.76
CA ALA A 209 -8.09 -21.93 10.06
C ALA A 209 -9.63 -21.94 10.14
N GLN A 210 -10.29 -20.89 9.63
CA GLN A 210 -11.75 -20.82 9.53
C GLN A 210 -12.32 -21.96 8.66
N ALA A 211 -11.67 -22.29 7.55
CA ALA A 211 -12.07 -23.38 6.67
C ALA A 211 -11.92 -24.76 7.34
N ALA A 212 -10.83 -24.97 8.09
CA ALA A 212 -10.64 -26.19 8.87
C ALA A 212 -11.75 -26.37 9.92
N ILE A 213 -12.05 -25.31 10.68
CA ILE A 213 -13.14 -25.29 11.65
C ILE A 213 -14.49 -25.62 10.99
N ALA A 214 -14.79 -25.03 9.83
CA ALA A 214 -16.03 -25.29 9.11
C ALA A 214 -16.15 -26.75 8.64
N ALA A 215 -15.06 -27.34 8.15
CA ALA A 215 -15.02 -28.74 7.72
C ALA A 215 -15.23 -29.70 8.90
N GLU A 216 -14.62 -29.41 10.06
CA GLU A 216 -14.84 -30.17 11.30
C GLU A 216 -16.31 -30.11 11.75
N MET A 217 -16.92 -28.92 11.74
CA MET A 217 -18.34 -28.76 12.08
C MET A 217 -19.25 -29.57 11.16
N GLN A 218 -19.01 -29.52 9.85
CA GLN A 218 -19.78 -30.30 8.88
C GLN A 218 -19.63 -31.82 9.10
N THR A 219 -18.44 -32.27 9.48
CA THR A 219 -18.18 -33.68 9.79
C THR A 219 -18.94 -34.12 11.04
N ILE A 220 -18.96 -33.28 12.08
CA ILE A 220 -19.71 -33.53 13.32
C ILE A 220 -21.22 -33.57 13.02
N GLU A 221 -21.76 -32.60 12.29
CA GLU A 221 -23.17 -32.55 11.91
C GLU A 221 -23.60 -33.81 11.13
N ASN A 222 -22.81 -34.22 10.12
CA ASN A 222 -23.06 -35.44 9.37
C ASN A 222 -23.02 -36.70 10.25
N SER A 223 -22.07 -36.76 11.21
CA SER A 223 -21.94 -37.90 12.12
C SER A 223 -23.12 -37.99 13.11
N LEU A 224 -23.60 -36.85 13.60
CA LEU A 224 -24.78 -36.78 14.49
C LEU A 224 -26.03 -37.23 13.75
N ALA A 225 -26.26 -36.72 12.53
CA ALA A 225 -27.39 -37.11 11.71
C ALA A 225 -27.40 -38.62 11.38
N ALA A 226 -26.22 -39.20 11.11
CA ALA A 226 -26.09 -40.64 10.86
C ALA A 226 -26.40 -41.49 12.10
N ASN A 227 -25.94 -41.04 13.29
CA ASN A 227 -26.20 -41.73 14.55
C ASN A 227 -27.67 -41.68 14.95
N GLU A 228 -28.33 -40.52 14.82
CA GLU A 228 -29.76 -40.37 15.11
C GLU A 228 -30.62 -41.25 14.18
N ALA A 229 -30.31 -41.28 12.89
CA ALA A 229 -30.99 -42.16 11.94
C ALA A 229 -30.82 -43.64 12.33
N SER A 230 -29.61 -44.05 12.72
CA SER A 230 -29.34 -45.41 13.19
C SER A 230 -30.10 -45.77 14.46
N GLU A 231 -30.20 -44.87 15.44
CA GLU A 231 -30.94 -45.11 16.68
C GLU A 231 -32.44 -45.27 16.41
N VAL A 232 -33.01 -44.44 15.53
CA VAL A 232 -34.41 -44.56 15.11
C VAL A 232 -34.65 -45.90 14.42
N HIS A 233 -33.75 -46.35 13.53
CA HIS A 233 -33.85 -47.66 12.89
C HIS A 233 -33.79 -48.81 13.89
N ILE A 234 -32.90 -48.75 14.89
CA ILE A 234 -32.80 -49.77 15.94
C ILE A 234 -34.10 -49.83 16.76
N LYS A 235 -34.63 -48.69 17.20
CA LYS A 235 -35.91 -48.64 17.95
C LYS A 235 -37.08 -49.15 17.12
N ALA A 236 -37.16 -48.74 15.85
CA ALA A 236 -38.20 -49.20 14.94
C ALA A 236 -38.12 -50.72 14.69
N THR A 237 -36.93 -51.33 14.74
CA THR A 237 -36.74 -52.77 14.56
C THR A 237 -37.03 -53.55 15.86
N SER A 238 -36.76 -52.97 17.03
CA SER A 238 -37.07 -53.63 18.32
C SER A 238 -38.57 -53.80 18.59
N GLN A 239 -39.41 -52.92 18.02
CA GLN A 239 -40.87 -52.96 18.21
C GLN A 239 -41.51 -54.25 17.63
N PRO A 240 -41.32 -54.59 16.34
CA PRO A 240 -41.85 -55.84 15.78
C PRO A 240 -41.17 -57.10 16.34
N GLU A 241 -39.89 -57.02 16.75
CA GLU A 241 -39.20 -58.13 17.41
C GLU A 241 -39.90 -58.51 18.74
N HIS A 242 -40.19 -57.51 19.58
CA HIS A 242 -40.91 -57.72 20.83
C HIS A 242 -42.35 -58.22 20.60
N GLU A 243 -43.03 -57.72 19.56
CA GLU A 243 -44.34 -58.25 19.16
C GLU A 243 -44.22 -59.73 18.74
N LEU A 244 -43.23 -60.11 17.93
CA LEU A 244 -43.02 -61.48 17.49
C LEU A 244 -42.74 -62.43 18.67
N GLU A 245 -41.95 -62.01 19.65
CA GLU A 245 -41.72 -62.77 20.88
C GLU A 245 -43.01 -62.96 21.69
N ASN A 246 -43.86 -61.93 21.78
CA ASN A 246 -45.18 -62.03 22.40
C ASN A 246 -46.10 -63.00 21.65
N TRP A 247 -46.11 -62.98 20.31
CA TRP A 247 -46.86 -63.96 19.52
C TRP A 247 -46.33 -65.38 19.74
N GLN A 248 -45.01 -65.58 19.74
CA GLN A 248 -44.39 -66.89 19.96
C GLN A 248 -44.70 -67.46 21.35
N THR A 249 -44.68 -66.63 22.40
CA THR A 249 -45.03 -67.05 23.76
C THR A 249 -46.52 -67.32 23.89
N SER A 250 -47.39 -66.52 23.27
CA SER A 250 -48.83 -66.76 23.23
C SER A 250 -49.19 -68.08 22.54
N ILE A 251 -48.56 -68.39 21.40
CA ILE A 251 -48.75 -69.67 20.69
C ILE A 251 -48.21 -70.84 21.52
N ARG A 252 -47.10 -70.67 22.24
CA ARG A 252 -46.52 -71.74 23.08
C ARG A 252 -47.35 -72.03 24.34
N ASN A 253 -48.12 -71.05 24.81
CA ASN A 253 -48.94 -71.15 26.02
C ASN A 253 -50.43 -71.46 25.72
N ALA A 254 -50.79 -71.69 24.45
CA ALA A 254 -52.11 -72.11 23.97
C ALA A 254 -52.13 -73.61 23.69
#